data_AF-A0A9D4EJS2-F1
#
_entry.id   AF-A0A9D4EJS2-F1
#
_cell.length_a   1.000
_cell.length_b   1.000
_cell.length_c   1.000
_cell.angle_alpha   90.00
_cell.angle_beta   90.00
_cell.angle_gamma   90.00
#
_symmetry.space_group_name_H-M   'P 1'
#
loop_
_entity.id
_entity.type
_entity.pdbx_description
1 polymer ?
#
loop_
_entity_poly.entity_id
_entity_poly.type
_entity_poly.pdbx_seq_one_letter_code
_entity_poly.pdbx_strand_id
1 'polypeptide(L)'
;MQRTFLLILLLVPESLGGLADTWDSCGCYWKDWEQWSACTATCGGGRRQRERWVHHRDAPECDKFLDCASNDMGWDYDTCGKTCFNSGTYVEYSTHLTFCNCRDGTTGKCCETSKL
;
A
#
# COMPACT_ATOMS: atom_id res chain seq x y z
N MET A 1 41.19 43.48 18.52
CA MET A 1 40.60 42.80 19.69
C MET A 1 39.52 41.86 19.18
N GLN A 2 39.83 40.58 19.27
CA GLN A 2 39.10 39.47 18.68
C GLN A 2 37.79 39.24 19.44
N ARG A 3 36.66 39.62 18.84
CA ARG A 3 35.36 39.12 19.28
C ARG A 3 35.10 37.85 18.50
N THR A 4 35.45 36.75 19.15
CA THR A 4 35.25 35.37 18.76
C THR A 4 33.87 35.20 18.11
N PHE A 5 33.85 34.94 16.80
CA PHE A 5 32.69 34.38 16.13
C PHE A 5 32.51 32.98 16.70
N LEU A 6 31.66 32.84 17.72
CA LEU A 6 31.20 31.55 18.18
C LEU A 6 30.51 30.89 16.98
N LEU A 7 31.15 29.85 16.44
CA LEU A 7 30.49 28.90 15.57
C LEU A 7 29.26 28.40 16.30
N ILE A 8 28.10 28.94 15.95
CA ILE A 8 26.82 28.30 16.18
C ILE A 8 26.81 27.11 15.20
N LEU A 9 27.55 26.06 15.59
CA LEU A 9 27.22 24.69 15.27
C LEU A 9 25.84 24.49 15.90
N LEU A 10 24.79 24.84 15.14
CA LEU A 10 23.50 24.22 15.36
C LEU A 10 23.77 22.74 15.16
N LEU A 11 23.90 22.05 16.29
CA LEU A 11 23.66 20.63 16.41
C LEU A 11 22.25 20.42 15.86
N VAL A 12 22.13 20.23 14.54
CA VAL A 12 20.99 19.54 13.98
C VAL A 12 21.33 18.08 14.26
N PRO A 13 20.75 17.43 15.29
CA PRO A 13 20.95 16.01 15.46
C PRO A 13 20.48 15.33 14.16
N GLU A 14 21.24 14.34 13.69
CA GLU A 14 21.01 13.55 12.47
C GLU A 14 19.72 12.69 12.51
N SER A 15 18.68 13.13 13.22
CA SER A 15 17.43 12.39 13.47
C SER A 15 16.27 12.79 12.55
N LEU A 16 16.54 13.51 11.45
CA LEU A 16 15.51 13.76 10.43
C LEU A 16 15.47 12.59 9.44
N GLY A 17 15.08 11.41 9.95
CA GLY A 17 15.18 10.15 9.22
C GLY A 17 14.37 8.97 9.78
N GLY A 18 13.16 9.21 10.27
CA GLY A 18 12.01 8.32 9.99
C GLY A 18 12.05 6.84 10.35
N LEU A 19 12.61 6.43 11.49
CA LEU A 19 12.21 5.20 12.17
C LEU A 19 11.99 5.58 13.63
N ALA A 20 10.83 5.22 14.20
CA ALA A 20 10.62 5.39 15.63
C ALA A 20 11.79 4.69 16.35
N ASP A 21 12.41 5.34 17.34
CA ASP A 21 13.58 4.81 18.07
C ASP A 21 13.32 3.38 18.64
N THR A 22 12.04 3.02 18.78
CA THR A 22 11.56 1.69 19.18
C THR A 22 11.75 0.60 18.10
N TRP A 23 11.76 0.94 16.82
CA TRP A 23 11.86 -0.03 15.71
C TRP A 23 13.22 -0.73 15.69
N ASP A 24 14.30 0.03 15.85
CA ASP A 24 15.67 -0.48 15.85
C ASP A 24 15.99 -1.19 17.19
N SER A 25 15.51 -0.65 18.31
CA SER A 25 15.65 -1.24 19.64
C SER A 25 14.98 -2.62 19.76
N CYS A 26 13.78 -2.77 19.20
CA CYS A 26 13.02 -4.04 19.25
C CYS A 26 13.37 -5.00 18.11
N GLY A 27 14.28 -4.62 17.21
CA GLY A 27 14.64 -5.41 16.03
C GLY A 27 13.42 -5.80 15.20
N CYS A 28 12.50 -4.86 15.00
CA CYS A 28 11.25 -5.09 14.30
C CYS A 28 11.51 -5.36 12.81
N TYR A 29 10.74 -6.28 12.23
CA TYR A 29 10.81 -6.60 10.81
C TYR A 29 9.42 -6.94 10.28
N TRP A 30 9.19 -6.65 9.00
CA TRP A 30 7.99 -7.08 8.31
C TRP A 30 8.00 -8.59 8.12
N LYS A 31 6.89 -9.26 8.45
CA LYS A 31 6.61 -10.61 7.97
C LYS A 31 6.43 -10.59 6.45
N ASP A 32 6.49 -11.78 5.89
CA ASP A 32 6.09 -12.01 4.51
C ASP A 32 4.65 -11.56 4.30
N TRP A 33 4.38 -11.13 3.08
CA TRP A 33 3.02 -10.83 2.66
C TRP A 33 2.14 -12.07 2.72
N GLU A 34 0.92 -11.87 3.17
CA GLU A 34 -0.13 -12.85 2.97
C GLU A 34 -0.42 -13.06 1.47
N GLN A 35 -1.13 -14.14 1.19
CA GLN A 35 -1.66 -14.37 -0.15
C GLN A 35 -2.65 -13.26 -0.53
N TRP A 36 -2.64 -12.89 -1.81
CA TRP A 36 -3.67 -12.00 -2.34
C TRP A 36 -5.06 -12.57 -2.12
N SER A 37 -6.00 -11.70 -1.71
CA SER A 37 -7.41 -12.02 -1.69
C SER A 37 -7.91 -12.41 -3.08
N ALA A 38 -9.06 -13.08 -3.12
CA ALA A 38 -9.81 -13.21 -4.36
C ALA A 38 -10.10 -11.83 -4.96
N CYS A 39 -10.21 -11.78 -6.29
CA CYS A 39 -10.59 -10.55 -6.97
C CYS A 39 -12.06 -10.22 -6.68
N THR A 40 -12.36 -8.95 -6.41
CA THR A 40 -13.75 -8.51 -6.18
C THR A 40 -14.66 -8.64 -7.41
N ALA A 41 -14.10 -8.79 -8.61
CA ALA A 41 -14.86 -8.98 -9.83
C ALA A 41 -14.09 -9.85 -10.83
N THR A 42 -14.80 -10.65 -11.63
CA THR A 42 -14.18 -11.45 -12.70
C THR A 42 -14.05 -10.68 -14.01
N CYS A 43 -14.76 -9.56 -14.15
CA CYS A 43 -14.76 -8.68 -15.32
C CYS A 43 -15.08 -7.23 -14.93
N GLY A 44 -14.87 -6.29 -15.85
CA GLY A 44 -15.32 -4.91 -15.67
C GLY A 44 -14.51 -4.09 -14.65
N GLY A 45 -13.35 -4.60 -14.22
CA GLY A 45 -12.56 -3.97 -13.16
C GLY A 45 -12.95 -4.43 -11.77
N GLY A 46 -11.96 -4.99 -11.08
CA GLY A 46 -12.00 -5.38 -9.68
C GLY A 46 -10.67 -5.05 -9.00
N ARG A 47 -10.63 -5.32 -7.71
CA ARG A 47 -9.46 -5.12 -6.86
C ARG A 47 -9.25 -6.37 -6.02
N ARG A 48 -8.01 -6.64 -5.68
CA ARG A 48 -7.61 -7.60 -4.65
C ARG A 48 -6.68 -6.90 -3.66
N GLN A 49 -6.63 -7.42 -2.44
CA GLN A 49 -5.80 -6.87 -1.38
C GLN A 49 -4.98 -7.97 -0.73
N ARG A 50 -3.87 -7.60 -0.11
CA ARG A 50 -3.11 -8.46 0.80
C ARG A 50 -2.63 -7.63 1.98
N GLU A 51 -2.37 -8.33 3.07
CA GLU A 51 -1.84 -7.73 4.28
C GLU A 51 -0.51 -8.36 4.68
N ARG A 52 0.25 -7.63 5.49
CA ARG A 52 1.41 -8.15 6.21
C ARG A 52 1.48 -7.51 7.57
N TRP A 53 2.07 -8.23 8.52
CA TRP A 53 2.25 -7.76 9.89
C TRP A 53 3.71 -7.49 10.20
N VAL A 54 3.96 -6.70 11.23
CA VAL A 54 5.28 -6.54 11.83
C VAL A 54 5.47 -7.58 12.92
N HIS A 55 6.69 -8.09 13.05
CA HIS A 55 7.11 -8.97 14.14
C HIS A 55 8.41 -8.46 14.73
N HIS A 56 8.68 -8.79 15.99
CA HIS A 56 9.89 -8.41 16.70
C HIS A 56 10.70 -9.63 17.14
N ARG A 57 11.92 -9.43 17.61
CA ARG A 57 12.65 -10.49 18.30
C ARG A 57 12.26 -10.41 19.77
N ASP A 58 11.94 -11.53 20.41
CA ASP A 58 11.35 -11.60 21.75
C ASP A 58 12.26 -10.93 22.81
N ALA A 59 12.04 -9.62 23.00
CA ALA A 59 12.68 -8.80 24.02
C ALA A 59 11.58 -8.38 25.00
N PRO A 60 11.73 -8.62 26.32
CA PRO A 60 10.68 -8.34 27.33
C PRO A 60 10.22 -6.88 27.38
N GLU A 61 11.05 -5.96 26.90
CA GLU A 61 10.76 -4.54 26.78
C GLU A 61 9.89 -4.18 25.56
N CYS A 62 9.68 -5.14 24.65
CA CYS A 62 8.92 -5.02 23.40
C CYS A 62 7.63 -5.85 23.41
N ASP A 63 7.20 -6.33 24.58
CA ASP A 63 6.02 -7.19 24.77
C ASP A 63 4.69 -6.50 24.41
N LYS A 64 4.70 -5.22 24.00
CA LYS A 64 3.50 -4.52 23.54
C LYS A 64 3.57 -4.26 22.04
N PHE A 65 2.50 -4.64 21.35
CA PHE A 65 2.27 -4.40 19.92
C PHE A 65 2.56 -2.94 19.49
N LEU A 66 2.46 -1.98 20.41
CA LEU A 66 2.71 -0.56 20.17
C LEU A 66 4.18 -0.22 19.84
N ASP A 67 5.14 -1.05 20.26
CA ASP A 67 6.57 -0.72 20.18
C ASP A 67 7.17 -1.04 18.80
N CYS A 68 6.67 -2.10 18.14
CA CYS A 68 6.99 -2.42 16.74
C CYS A 68 5.92 -2.00 15.74
N ALA A 69 4.70 -1.76 16.21
CA ALA A 69 3.63 -1.25 15.39
C ALA A 69 3.08 0.00 16.05
N SER A 70 3.51 1.16 15.54
CA SER A 70 2.85 2.43 15.79
C SER A 70 1.47 2.52 15.11
N ASN A 71 0.75 1.40 14.93
CA ASN A 71 -0.57 1.21 14.30
C ASN A 71 -0.62 0.70 12.83
N ASP A 72 0.47 0.17 12.25
CA ASP A 72 0.51 -0.16 10.82
C ASP A 72 0.48 -1.67 10.51
N MET A 73 -0.68 -2.18 10.13
CA MET A 73 -0.73 -3.33 9.20
C MET A 73 -0.31 -2.83 7.81
N GLY A 74 0.61 -3.53 7.16
CA GLY A 74 0.98 -3.20 5.79
C GLY A 74 -0.11 -3.67 4.85
N TRP A 75 -0.72 -2.77 4.08
CA TRP A 75 -1.72 -3.10 3.07
C TRP A 75 -1.16 -2.86 1.67
N ASP A 76 -1.51 -3.74 0.74
CA ASP A 76 -1.22 -3.58 -0.68
C ASP A 76 -2.46 -3.93 -1.51
N TYR A 77 -2.64 -3.22 -2.63
CA TYR A 77 -3.79 -3.33 -3.50
C TYR A 77 -3.36 -3.53 -4.95
N ASP A 78 -4.02 -4.46 -5.63
CA ASP A 78 -3.77 -4.74 -7.04
C ASP A 78 -5.07 -4.80 -7.84
N THR A 79 -4.98 -4.50 -9.14
CA THR A 79 -6.12 -4.54 -10.05
C THR A 79 -6.28 -5.93 -10.65
N CYS A 80 -7.53 -6.35 -10.84
CA CYS A 80 -7.85 -7.67 -11.37
C CYS A 80 -9.22 -7.64 -12.07
N GLY A 81 -9.65 -8.75 -12.66
CA GLY A 81 -10.92 -8.79 -13.41
C GLY A 81 -10.90 -7.89 -14.65
N LYS A 82 -9.78 -7.88 -15.39
CA LYS A 82 -9.53 -6.99 -16.54
C LYS A 82 -10.29 -7.37 -17.82
N THR A 83 -11.18 -8.36 -17.73
CA THR A 83 -11.96 -8.84 -18.87
C THR A 83 -13.03 -7.83 -19.25
N CYS A 84 -13.04 -7.44 -20.52
CA CYS A 84 -14.12 -6.73 -21.18
C CYS A 84 -14.64 -7.58 -22.35
N PHE A 85 -15.95 -7.72 -22.44
CA PHE A 85 -16.62 -8.46 -23.52
C PHE A 85 -16.88 -7.57 -24.73
N ASN A 86 -17.32 -8.18 -25.83
CA ASN A 86 -17.72 -7.50 -27.07
C ASN A 86 -16.70 -6.47 -27.59
N SER A 87 -15.41 -6.79 -27.45
CA SER A 87 -14.28 -5.92 -27.83
C SER A 87 -14.25 -4.56 -27.12
N GLY A 88 -14.81 -4.48 -25.91
CA GLY A 88 -14.62 -3.35 -25.01
C GLY A 88 -13.15 -3.21 -24.58
N THR A 89 -12.75 -1.99 -24.25
CA THR A 89 -11.37 -1.66 -23.87
C THR A 89 -11.28 -1.50 -22.36
N TYR A 90 -10.38 -2.24 -21.72
CA TYR A 90 -10.11 -2.09 -20.30
C TYR A 90 -9.32 -0.80 -20.03
N VAL A 91 -9.73 -0.05 -19.01
CA VAL A 91 -9.07 1.18 -18.58
C VAL A 91 -8.69 1.09 -17.10
N GLU A 92 -7.45 1.48 -16.81
CA GLU A 92 -6.87 1.46 -15.47
C GLU A 92 -6.28 2.82 -15.16
N TYR A 93 -7.00 3.62 -14.35
CA TYR A 93 -6.50 4.90 -13.87
C TYR A 93 -5.86 4.78 -12.48
N SER A 94 -6.38 3.88 -11.64
CA SER A 94 -5.82 3.58 -10.33
C SER A 94 -6.31 2.21 -9.86
N THR A 95 -5.80 1.76 -8.71
CA THR A 95 -6.23 0.51 -8.05
C THR A 95 -7.70 0.50 -7.62
N HIS A 96 -8.35 1.67 -7.61
CA HIS A 96 -9.76 1.82 -7.20
C HIS A 96 -10.66 2.27 -8.35
N LEU A 97 -10.07 2.73 -9.46
CA LEU A 97 -10.81 3.25 -10.62
C LEU A 97 -10.39 2.48 -11.87
N THR A 98 -11.01 1.32 -12.03
CA THR A 98 -10.87 0.43 -13.18
C THR A 98 -12.25 0.14 -13.76
N PHE A 99 -12.36 0.13 -15.08
CA PHE A 99 -13.63 -0.15 -15.76
C PHE A 99 -13.41 -0.53 -17.23
N CYS A 100 -14.46 -1.04 -17.87
CA CYS A 100 -14.50 -1.28 -19.31
C CYS A 100 -15.16 -0.11 -20.04
N ASN A 101 -14.48 0.41 -21.07
CA ASN A 101 -15.08 1.26 -22.08
C ASN A 101 -15.73 0.40 -23.15
N CYS A 102 -17.05 0.47 -23.23
CA CYS A 102 -17.83 -0.31 -24.18
C CYS A 102 -17.87 0.34 -25.56
N ARG A 103 -17.90 -0.50 -26.61
CA ARG A 103 -18.12 -0.02 -27.98
C ARG A 103 -19.57 0.41 -28.18
N ASP A 104 -19.80 1.23 -29.20
CA ASP A 104 -21.15 1.62 -29.60
C ASP A 104 -22.03 0.38 -29.83
N GLY A 105 -23.24 0.41 -29.25
CA GLY A 105 -24.16 -0.72 -29.26
C GLY A 105 -23.91 -1.77 -28.16
N THR A 106 -22.91 -1.59 -27.29
CA THR A 106 -22.67 -2.48 -26.14
C THR A 106 -22.78 -1.75 -24.82
N THR A 107 -23.27 -2.42 -23.78
CA THR A 107 -23.52 -1.85 -22.44
C THR A 107 -23.28 -2.89 -21.34
N GLY A 108 -23.23 -2.45 -20.08
CA GLY A 108 -22.93 -3.28 -18.91
C GLY A 108 -21.57 -2.98 -18.30
N LYS A 109 -21.31 -3.48 -17.10
CA LYS A 109 -20.04 -3.22 -16.38
C LYS A 109 -18.85 -3.84 -17.13
N CYS A 110 -19.09 -4.96 -17.79
CA CYS A 110 -18.11 -5.73 -18.55
C CYS A 110 -18.36 -5.66 -20.05
N CYS A 111 -19.25 -4.77 -20.53
CA CYS A 111 -19.71 -4.71 -21.92
C CYS A 111 -20.38 -6.00 -22.42
N GLU A 112 -21.04 -6.73 -21.52
CA GLU A 112 -21.66 -8.04 -21.77
C GLU A 112 -22.95 -7.97 -22.59
N THR A 113 -23.64 -6.83 -22.59
CA THR A 113 -24.93 -6.68 -23.27
C THR A 113 -24.75 -6.02 -24.63
N SER A 114 -25.14 -6.69 -25.71
CA SER A 114 -25.28 -6.10 -27.05
C SER A 114 -26.71 -5.64 -27.30
N LYS A 115 -26.88 -4.39 -27.75
CA LYS A 115 -28.13 -3.89 -28.30
C LYS A 115 -28.23 -4.40 -29.74
N LEU A 116 -29.22 -5.25 -29.99
CA LEU A 116 -29.62 -5.70 -31.34
C LEU A 116 -30.15 -4.52 -32.16
#